data_AF-V7AZR1-F1
#
_entry.id   AF-V7AZR1-F1
#
_cell.length_a   1.000
_cell.length_b   1.000
_cell.length_c   1.000
_cell.angle_alpha   90.00
_cell.angle_beta   90.00
_cell.angle_gamma   90.00
#
_symmetry.space_group_name_H-M   'P 1'
#
loop_
_entity.id
_entity.type
_entity.pdbx_description
1 polymer ?
#
loop_
_entity_poly.entity_id
_entity_poly.type
_entity_poly.pdbx_seq_one_letter_code
_entity_poly.pdbx_strand_id
1 'polypeptide(L)'
;MKEVTSKKPTVKNELRNQLRFSKKSQYRIRLEEKQKLRFHYGLTERQLLKYVRISGKAKGSTGQVLLQLLEMRLDNILFRLGMAATIPQARQFINHRHVLVNGRILF
;
A
#
# COMPACT_ATOMS: atom_id res chain seq x y z
N MET A 1 6.82 -35.60 -4.75
CA MET A 1 7.14 -34.73 -3.60
C MET A 1 6.80 -33.29 -3.94
N LYS A 2 5.76 -32.73 -3.29
CA LYS A 2 5.52 -31.31 -2.91
C LYS A 2 4.00 -31.09 -2.77
N GLU A 3 3.45 -31.51 -1.64
CA GLU A 3 2.21 -30.90 -1.14
C GLU A 3 2.62 -29.69 -0.30
N VAL A 4 2.36 -28.48 -0.82
CA VAL A 4 2.46 -27.26 -0.03
C VAL A 4 1.14 -27.11 0.72
N THR A 5 1.18 -27.40 2.01
CA THR A 5 0.05 -27.31 2.92
C THR A 5 -0.48 -25.88 2.99
N SER A 6 -1.62 -25.61 2.34
CA SER A 6 -2.40 -24.41 2.64
C SER A 6 -2.97 -24.57 4.05
N LYS A 7 -2.42 -23.84 5.02
CA LYS A 7 -3.02 -23.75 6.36
C LYS A 7 -4.38 -23.09 6.22
N LYS A 8 -5.45 -23.88 6.29
CA LYS A 8 -6.84 -23.40 6.44
C LYS A 8 -6.92 -22.50 7.69
N PRO A 9 -7.63 -21.36 7.65
CA PRO A 9 -7.76 -20.50 8.81
C PRO A 9 -8.46 -21.27 9.95
N THR A 10 -7.86 -21.24 11.12
CA THR A 10 -8.25 -22.04 12.28
C THR A 10 -9.65 -21.66 12.78
N VAL A 11 -10.57 -22.64 12.77
CA VAL A 11 -12.00 -22.58 13.19
C VAL A 11 -12.20 -22.00 14.61
N LYS A 12 -11.16 -21.98 15.45
CA LYS A 12 -11.20 -21.50 16.84
C LYS A 12 -11.52 -20.00 17.00
N ASN A 13 -11.42 -19.21 15.93
CA ASN A 13 -11.72 -17.76 15.96
C ASN A 13 -13.20 -17.41 15.72
N GLU A 14 -14.04 -18.36 15.32
CA GLU A 14 -15.45 -18.08 14.95
C GLU A 14 -16.33 -17.80 16.17
N LEU A 15 -16.13 -18.53 17.27
CA LEU A 15 -16.93 -18.38 18.51
C LEU A 15 -16.69 -17.07 19.27
N ARG A 16 -15.50 -16.45 19.09
CA ARG A 16 -15.17 -15.18 19.74
C ARG A 16 -15.64 -13.95 18.95
N ASN A 17 -16.03 -14.14 17.68
CA ASN A 17 -16.49 -13.06 16.79
C ASN A 17 -17.98 -12.75 16.92
N GLN A 18 -18.79 -13.68 17.43
CA GLN A 18 -20.24 -13.48 17.56
C GLN A 18 -20.62 -12.41 18.59
N LEU A 19 -19.78 -12.17 19.60
CA LEU A 19 -20.01 -11.16 20.66
C LEU A 19 -19.48 -9.76 20.33
N ARG A 20 -18.90 -9.54 19.14
CA ARG A 20 -18.22 -8.27 18.77
C ARG A 20 -18.64 -7.67 17.44
N PHE A 21 -19.81 -8.03 16.91
CA PHE A 21 -20.47 -7.25 15.84
C PHE A 21 -21.09 -5.95 16.40
N SER A 22 -20.31 -5.19 17.17
CA SER A 22 -20.65 -3.79 17.41
C SER A 22 -20.41 -3.02 16.12
N LYS A 23 -21.38 -2.19 15.71
CA LYS A 23 -21.26 -1.33 14.53
C LYS A 23 -19.91 -0.59 14.63
N LYS A 24 -19.00 -0.85 13.69
CA LYS A 24 -17.69 -0.21 13.69
C LYS A 24 -17.90 1.31 13.69
N SER A 25 -17.21 2.01 14.58
CA SER A 25 -17.27 3.47 14.58
C SER A 25 -16.73 4.02 13.26
N GLN A 26 -17.25 5.17 12.83
CA GLN A 26 -16.78 5.86 11.63
C GLN A 26 -15.27 6.11 11.67
N TYR A 27 -14.73 6.41 12.85
CA TYR A 27 -13.28 6.53 13.07
C TYR A 27 -12.53 5.24 12.77
N ARG A 28 -13.01 4.10 13.27
CA ARG A 28 -12.38 2.80 13.04
C ARG A 28 -12.36 2.44 11.55
N ILE A 29 -13.45 2.70 10.83
CA ILE A 29 -13.53 2.48 9.38
C ILE A 29 -12.47 3.31 8.65
N ARG A 30 -12.39 4.62 8.95
CA ARG A 30 -11.39 5.52 8.33
C ARG A 30 -9.96 5.10 8.68
N LEU A 31 -9.72 4.66 9.91
CA LEU A 31 -8.42 4.16 10.34
C LEU A 31 -8.05 2.88 9.58
N GLU A 32 -8.96 1.93 9.45
CA GLU A 32 -8.74 0.69 8.69
C GLU A 32 -8.42 0.99 7.21
N GLU A 33 -9.16 1.88 6.56
CA GLU A 33 -8.88 2.29 5.18
C GLU A 33 -7.51 2.97 5.04
N LYS A 34 -7.15 3.86 5.98
CA LYS A 34 -5.81 4.45 6.04
C LYS A 34 -4.72 3.38 6.18
N GLN A 35 -4.93 2.39 7.04
CA GLN A 35 -3.96 1.32 7.27
C GLN A 35 -3.80 0.41 6.05
N LYS A 36 -4.91 0.05 5.37
CA LYS A 36 -4.88 -0.70 4.11
C LYS A 36 -4.03 0.03 3.08
N LEU A 37 -4.30 1.31 2.88
CA LEU A 37 -3.61 2.15 1.90
C LEU A 37 -2.12 2.25 2.23
N ARG A 38 -1.76 2.40 3.50
CA ARG A 38 -0.37 2.40 3.97
C ARG A 38 0.34 1.06 3.68
N PHE A 39 -0.34 -0.06 3.92
CA PHE A 39 0.20 -1.40 3.67
C PHE A 39 0.35 -1.68 2.18
N HIS A 40 -0.66 -1.38 1.37
CA HIS A 40 -0.66 -1.66 -0.08
C HIS A 40 0.41 -0.89 -0.83
N TYR A 41 0.74 0.35 -0.44
CA TYR A 41 1.79 1.14 -1.09
C TYR A 41 3.12 1.14 -0.30
N GLY A 42 3.21 0.38 0.80
CA GLY A 42 4.39 0.27 1.65
C GLY A 42 4.88 1.61 2.25
N LEU A 43 3.99 2.57 2.51
CA LEU A 43 4.36 3.92 2.93
C LEU A 43 4.53 4.03 4.44
N THR A 44 5.35 4.97 4.91
CA THR A 44 5.31 5.38 6.32
C THR A 44 4.15 6.37 6.56
N GLU A 45 3.70 6.50 7.82
CA GLU A 45 2.66 7.46 8.20
C GLU A 45 3.03 8.90 7.77
N ARG A 46 4.29 9.29 7.97
CA ARG A 46 4.82 10.60 7.60
C ARG A 46 4.75 10.86 6.11
N GLN A 47 5.10 9.86 5.29
CA GLN A 47 5.01 9.95 3.84
C GLN A 47 3.55 10.06 3.38
N LEU A 48 2.65 9.25 3.95
CA LEU A 48 1.23 9.32 3.62
C LEU A 48 0.64 10.70 3.93
N LEU A 49 0.96 11.27 5.10
CA LEU A 49 0.54 12.64 5.46
C LEU A 49 1.07 13.69 4.48
N LYS A 50 2.31 13.53 3.98
CA LYS A 50 2.87 14.42 2.95
C LYS A 50 2.04 14.34 1.67
N TYR A 51 1.71 13.14 1.19
CA TYR A 51 0.89 12.96 -0.01
C TYR A 51 -0.52 13.53 0.15
N VAL A 52 -1.17 13.34 1.31
CA VAL A 52 -2.49 13.93 1.59
C VAL A 52 -2.45 15.46 1.57
N ARG A 53 -1.39 16.07 2.12
CA ARG A 53 -1.21 17.54 2.07
C ARG A 53 -0.99 18.04 0.64
N ILE A 54 -0.27 17.27 -0.18
CA ILE A 54 -0.04 17.62 -1.59
C ILE A 54 -1.35 17.47 -2.38
N SER A 55 -2.08 16.37 -2.21
CA SER A 55 -3.35 16.14 -2.90
C SER A 55 -4.43 17.14 -2.50
N GLY A 56 -4.46 17.59 -1.24
CA GLY A 56 -5.39 18.62 -0.77
C GLY A 56 -5.13 20.02 -1.34
N LYS A 57 -3.94 20.27 -1.90
CA LYS A 57 -3.61 21.53 -2.60
C LYS A 57 -3.87 21.45 -4.10
N ALA A 58 -4.08 20.27 -4.65
CA ALA A 58 -4.33 20.08 -6.07
C ALA A 58 -5.77 20.42 -6.43
N LYS A 59 -6.01 20.81 -7.69
CA LYS A 59 -7.35 21.01 -8.21
C LYS A 59 -8.01 19.65 -8.45
N GLY A 60 -9.22 19.44 -7.91
CA GLY A 60 -10.03 18.23 -8.11
C GLY A 60 -10.34 17.45 -6.83
N SER A 61 -10.80 16.21 -6.99
CA SER A 61 -11.13 15.34 -5.85
C SER A 61 -9.85 14.88 -5.13
N THR A 62 -9.68 15.30 -3.88
CA THR A 62 -8.51 15.00 -3.04
C THR A 62 -8.18 13.50 -2.96
N GLY A 63 -9.21 12.65 -2.93
CA GLY A 63 -9.05 11.20 -2.87
C GLY A 63 -8.49 10.61 -4.17
N GLN A 64 -9.00 11.08 -5.31
CA GLN A 64 -8.54 10.63 -6.62
C GLN A 64 -7.11 11.09 -6.89
N VAL A 65 -6.80 12.35 -6.57
CA VAL A 65 -5.44 12.88 -6.72
C VAL A 65 -4.46 12.16 -5.78
N LEU A 66 -4.87 11.85 -4.54
CA LEU A 66 -4.04 11.08 -3.63
C LEU A 66 -3.67 9.72 -4.23
N LEU A 67 -4.67 8.96 -4.70
CA LEU A 67 -4.44 7.65 -5.30
C LEU A 67 -3.56 7.77 -6.54
N GLN A 68 -3.81 8.75 -7.41
CA GLN A 68 -2.98 9.00 -8.58
C GLN A 68 -1.51 9.26 -8.21
N LEU A 69 -1.26 10.11 -7.20
CA LEU A 69 0.10 10.39 -6.73
C LEU A 69 0.81 9.15 -6.18
N LEU A 70 0.06 8.23 -5.54
CA LEU A 70 0.61 6.98 -5.04
C LEU A 70 0.88 5.99 -6.17
N GLU A 71 0.01 5.94 -7.17
CA GLU A 71 0.17 5.08 -8.34
C GLU A 71 1.36 5.48 -9.22
N MET A 72 1.60 6.79 -9.34
CA MET A 72 2.70 7.36 -10.14
C MET A 72 4.09 7.19 -9.51
N ARG A 73 4.19 6.62 -8.30
CA ARG A 73 5.50 6.40 -7.67
C ARG A 73 6.28 5.33 -8.43
N LEU A 74 7.57 5.56 -8.62
CA LEU A 74 8.42 4.66 -9.40
C LEU A 74 8.46 3.22 -8.86
N ASP A 75 8.50 3.04 -7.53
CA ASP A 75 8.48 1.71 -6.91
C ASP A 75 7.18 0.96 -7.22
N ASN A 76 6.06 1.69 -7.24
CA ASN A 76 4.77 1.12 -7.58
C ASN A 76 4.62 0.85 -9.08
N ILE A 77 5.17 1.70 -9.94
CA ILE A 77 5.24 1.46 -11.39
C ILE A 77 6.04 0.18 -11.68
N LEU A 78 7.22 0.01 -11.08
CA LEU A 78 8.04 -1.20 -11.26
C LEU A 78 7.32 -2.47 -10.79
N PHE A 79 6.57 -2.39 -9.69
CA PHE A 79 5.73 -3.48 -9.20
C PHE A 79 4.60 -3.80 -10.20
N ARG A 80 3.90 -2.78 -10.72
CA ARG A 80 2.83 -2.98 -11.71
C ARG A 80 3.33 -3.50 -13.06
N LEU A 81 4.55 -3.13 -13.46
CA LEU A 81 5.20 -3.64 -14.66
C LEU A 81 5.74 -5.08 -14.51
N GLY A 82 5.67 -5.65 -13.30
CA GLY A 82 6.19 -7.00 -13.03
C GLY A 82 7.72 -7.09 -12.97
N MET A 83 8.42 -5.95 -12.96
CA MET A 83 9.88 -5.90 -12.84
C MET A 83 10.35 -6.25 -11.42
N ALA A 84 9.49 -6.07 -10.42
CA ALA A 84 9.71 -6.52 -9.05
C ALA A 84 8.46 -7.27 -8.55
N ALA A 85 8.68 -8.36 -7.82
CA ALA A 85 7.61 -9.18 -7.25
C ALA A 85 6.94 -8.51 -6.03
N THR A 86 7.62 -7.58 -5.37
CA THR A 86 7.11 -6.84 -4.21
C THR A 86 7.53 -5.37 -4.24
N ILE A 87 6.76 -4.50 -3.59
CA ILE A 87 7.08 -3.06 -3.48
C ILE A 87 8.41 -2.79 -2.76
N PRO A 88 8.76 -3.48 -1.66
CA PRO A 88 10.07 -3.32 -1.04
C PRO A 88 11.23 -3.70 -1.98
N GLN A 89 11.06 -4.74 -2.80
CA GLN A 89 12.05 -5.12 -3.81
C GLN A 89 12.20 -4.05 -4.89
N ALA A 90 11.10 -3.47 -5.38
CA ALA A 90 11.15 -2.35 -6.32
C ALA A 90 11.94 -1.16 -5.74
N ARG A 91 11.74 -0.84 -4.46
CA ARG A 91 12.53 0.21 -3.77
C ARG A 91 13.99 -0.15 -3.67
N GLN A 92 14.30 -1.42 -3.40
CA GLN A 92 15.68 -1.88 -3.35
C GLN A 92 16.38 -1.67 -4.70
N PHE A 93 15.71 -1.98 -5.81
CA PHE A 93 16.24 -1.75 -7.16
C PHE A 93 16.48 -0.27 -7.46
N ILE A 94 15.56 0.60 -7.03
CA ILE A 94 15.73 2.06 -7.17
C ILE A 94 16.92 2.54 -6.32
N ASN A 95 16.98 2.16 -5.04
CA ASN A 95 18.04 2.57 -4.12
C ASN A 95 19.44 2.08 -4.55
N HIS A 96 19.53 0.87 -5.13
CA HIS A 96 20.77 0.32 -5.66
C HIS A 96 21.07 0.75 -7.10
N ARG A 97 20.32 1.71 -7.67
CA ARG A 97 20.57 2.29 -9.00
C ARG A 97 20.48 1.27 -10.14
N HIS A 98 19.68 0.22 -9.98
CA HIS A 98 19.40 -0.75 -11.05
C HIS A 98 18.38 -0.23 -12.07
N VAL A 99 17.76 0.91 -11.82
CA VAL A 99 16.70 1.49 -12.66
C VAL A 99 17.13 2.86 -13.17
N LEU A 100 17.04 3.03 -14.49
CA LEU A 100 17.25 4.30 -15.19
C LEU A 100 15.89 4.87 -15.59
N VAL A 101 15.63 6.14 -15.26
CA VAL A 101 14.43 6.85 -15.70
C VAL A 101 14.84 7.89 -16.74
N ASN A 102 14.34 7.72 -17.97
CA ASN A 102 14.68 8.59 -19.11
C ASN A 102 16.21 8.76 -19.32
N GLY A 103 16.96 7.66 -19.17
CA GLY A 103 18.41 7.64 -19.34
C GLY A 103 19.23 8.21 -18.18
N ARG A 104 18.60 8.64 -17.07
CA ARG A 104 19.29 9.16 -15.88
C ARG A 104 19.08 8.23 -14.68
N ILE A 105 20.15 8.03 -13.91
CA ILE A 105 20.07 7.39 -12.60
C ILE A 105 19.39 8.38 -11.65
N LEU A 106 18.39 7.92 -10.90
CA LEU A 106 17.79 8.72 -9.84
C LEU A 106 18.70 8.67 -8.60
N PHE A 107 19.08 9.84 -8.09
CA PHE A 107 19.96 10.03 -6.93
C PHE A 107 19.15 10.29 -5.66
#